data_AF-A0A164CTC9-F1
#
_entry.id   AF-A0A164CTC9-F1
#
_cell.length_a   1.000
_cell.length_b   1.000
_cell.length_c   1.000
_cell.angle_alpha   90.00
_cell.angle_beta   90.00
_cell.angle_gamma   90.00
#
_symmetry.space_group_name_H-M   'P 1'
#
loop_
_entity.id
_entity.type
_entity.pdbx_description
1 polymer ?
#
loop_
_entity_poly.entity_id
_entity_poly.type
_entity_poly.pdbx_seq_one_letter_code
_entity_poly.pdbx_strand_id
1 'polypeptide(L)'
;MNSLRPGQTCEISNAYVGMTDKVPTRVIVHRLTKEQQQKRLHDQTVREKKKGMKYSAHSKRLSGINVYMTNTPVDIVPRGQVHDWYSLRWQIEILFKTWKSFFHIHHCKKIKRERLECQLYGQLITILLCSSTMFQMRQFLLEKKKQELSEYKAIYMIKDYFPLLFQAIAVGTEELLKILYRLYQLLKKNGRKCHRYKKMTVFDILGIVYKTTVKHRQAA
;
A
#
# COMPACT_ATOMS: atom_id res chain seq x y z
N MET A 1 -22.86 -0.66 -24.34
CA MET A 1 -21.42 -0.87 -24.04
C MET A 1 -20.88 -2.20 -24.60
N ASN A 2 -21.21 -2.57 -25.84
CA ASN A 2 -20.69 -3.78 -26.50
C ASN A 2 -19.41 -3.53 -27.31
N SER A 3 -18.90 -2.30 -27.33
CA SER A 3 -17.82 -1.86 -28.22
C SER A 3 -16.40 -2.06 -27.68
N LEU A 4 -16.20 -2.19 -26.37
CA LEU A 4 -14.87 -2.35 -25.79
C LEU A 4 -14.44 -3.81 -25.78
N ARG A 5 -13.31 -4.16 -26.39
CA ARG A 5 -12.75 -5.52 -26.34
C ARG A 5 -12.16 -5.82 -24.94
N PRO A 6 -12.11 -7.09 -24.49
CA PRO A 6 -11.45 -7.44 -23.23
C PRO A 6 -10.00 -6.93 -23.19
N GLY A 7 -9.60 -6.27 -22.09
CA GLY A 7 -8.30 -5.62 -21.93
C GLY A 7 -8.21 -4.20 -22.50
N GLN A 8 -9.22 -3.73 -23.24
CA GLN A 8 -9.23 -2.38 -23.82
C GLN A 8 -9.64 -1.33 -22.77
N THR A 9 -8.98 -0.18 -22.85
CA THR A 9 -9.27 1.00 -22.04
C THR A 9 -9.83 2.11 -22.93
N CYS A 10 -10.95 2.70 -22.51
CA CYS A 10 -11.53 3.90 -23.10
C CYS A 10 -11.36 5.07 -22.13
N GLU A 11 -11.24 6.27 -22.67
CA GLU A 11 -11.17 7.50 -21.90
C GLU A 11 -12.21 8.50 -22.41
N ILE A 12 -12.92 9.13 -21.48
CA ILE A 12 -13.84 10.23 -21.71
C ILE A 12 -13.22 11.46 -21.05
N SER A 13 -12.65 12.35 -21.85
CA SER A 13 -11.83 13.47 -21.37
C SER A 13 -12.65 14.64 -20.81
N ASN A 14 -13.89 14.81 -21.27
CA ASN A 14 -14.76 15.95 -20.95
C ASN A 14 -15.97 15.52 -20.11
N ALA A 15 -15.72 14.89 -18.96
CA ALA A 15 -16.78 14.61 -17.99
C ALA A 15 -16.82 15.71 -16.93
N TYR A 16 -18.02 16.01 -16.43
CA TYR A 16 -18.21 16.94 -15.32
C TYR A 16 -18.87 16.19 -14.17
N VAL A 17 -18.32 16.36 -12.97
CA VAL A 17 -18.80 15.67 -11.76
C VAL A 17 -19.21 16.72 -10.73
N GLY A 18 -20.39 16.52 -10.15
CA GLY A 18 -20.97 17.42 -9.14
C GLY A 18 -22.38 17.85 -9.50
N MET A 19 -23.22 18.04 -8.47
CA MET A 19 -24.61 18.50 -8.65
C MET A 19 -24.65 20.03 -8.86
N THR A 20 -23.92 20.77 -8.05
CA THR A 20 -23.85 22.24 -8.09
C THR A 20 -22.56 22.70 -8.75
N ASP A 21 -21.41 22.30 -8.20
CA ASP A 21 -20.09 22.64 -8.74
C ASP A 21 -19.60 21.55 -9.69
N LYS A 22 -19.60 21.83 -10.98
CA LYS A 22 -19.19 20.89 -12.03
C LYS A 22 -17.67 20.89 -12.19
N VAL A 23 -17.02 19.89 -11.62
CA VAL A 23 -15.56 19.74 -11.71
C VAL A 23 -15.18 19.01 -13.00
N PRO A 24 -14.32 19.58 -13.87
CA PRO A 24 -13.82 18.90 -15.06
C PRO A 24 -13.00 17.68 -14.66
N THR A 25 -13.38 16.52 -15.20
CA THR A 25 -12.86 15.21 -14.82
C THR A 25 -12.72 14.32 -16.04
N ARG A 26 -11.73 13.45 -16.02
CA ARG A 26 -11.53 12.38 -16.99
C ARG A 26 -12.10 11.09 -16.42
N VAL A 27 -12.89 10.37 -17.21
CA VAL A 27 -13.40 9.04 -16.85
C VAL A 27 -12.69 7.98 -17.68
N ILE A 28 -11.99 7.07 -17.01
CA ILE A 28 -11.26 5.98 -17.63
C ILE A 28 -12.02 4.68 -17.37
N VAL A 29 -12.47 4.03 -18.43
CA VAL A 29 -13.20 2.76 -18.37
C VAL A 29 -12.30 1.65 -18.92
N HIS A 30 -11.93 0.70 -18.08
CA HIS A 30 -11.12 -0.45 -18.44
C HIS A 30 -11.95 -1.73 -18.39
N ARG A 31 -12.06 -2.43 -19.52
CA ARG A 31 -12.68 -3.76 -19.57
C ARG A 31 -11.63 -4.81 -19.18
N LEU A 32 -11.92 -5.60 -18.16
CA LEU A 32 -11.00 -6.65 -17.70
C LEU A 32 -10.69 -7.69 -18.77
N THR A 33 -9.53 -8.32 -18.63
CA THR A 33 -9.18 -9.53 -19.39
C THR A 33 -10.08 -10.71 -18.99
N LYS A 34 -10.21 -11.71 -19.86
CA LYS A 34 -11.01 -12.92 -19.59
C LYS A 34 -10.54 -13.62 -18.32
N GLU A 35 -9.24 -13.75 -18.11
CA GLU A 35 -8.66 -14.37 -16.90
C GLU A 35 -9.02 -13.60 -15.62
N GLN A 36 -8.91 -12.27 -15.64
CA GLN A 36 -9.27 -11.43 -14.49
C GLN A 36 -10.77 -11.50 -14.20
N GLN A 37 -11.60 -11.52 -15.24
CA GLN A 37 -13.04 -11.65 -15.11
C GLN A 37 -13.44 -13.00 -14.49
N GLN A 38 -12.85 -14.10 -14.94
CA GLN A 38 -13.07 -15.43 -14.36
C GLN A 38 -12.68 -15.49 -12.87
N LYS A 39 -11.52 -14.93 -12.51
CA LYS A 39 -11.09 -14.82 -11.09
C LYS A 39 -12.10 -14.04 -10.25
N ARG A 40 -12.61 -12.91 -10.75
CA ARG A 40 -13.64 -12.12 -10.05
C ARG A 40 -14.95 -12.87 -9.88
N LEU A 41 -15.40 -13.61 -10.90
CA LEU A 41 -16.62 -14.41 -10.82
C LEU A 41 -16.47 -15.54 -9.79
N HIS A 42 -15.29 -16.17 -9.73
CA HIS A 42 -14.99 -17.15 -8.69
C HIS A 42 -15.05 -16.53 -7.28
N ASP A 43 -14.35 -15.41 -7.07
CA ASP A 43 -14.34 -14.70 -5.78
C ASP A 43 -15.76 -14.24 -5.36
N GLN A 44 -16.57 -13.81 -6.33
CA GLN A 44 -17.97 -13.47 -6.10
C GLN A 44 -18.78 -14.68 -5.67
N THR A 45 -18.62 -15.82 -6.33
CA THR A 45 -19.32 -17.06 -5.97
C THR A 45 -18.98 -17.48 -4.54
N VAL A 46 -17.71 -17.35 -4.13
CA VAL A 46 -17.29 -17.60 -2.74
C VAL A 46 -17.96 -16.62 -1.77
N ARG A 47 -18.07 -15.33 -2.13
CA ARG A 47 -18.75 -14.32 -1.31
C ARG A 47 -20.26 -14.53 -1.23
N GLU A 48 -20.91 -14.94 -2.32
CA GLU A 48 -22.34 -15.27 -2.37
C GLU A 48 -22.64 -16.41 -1.38
N LYS A 49 -21.83 -17.47 -1.41
CA LYS A 49 -21.93 -18.59 -0.46
C LYS A 49 -21.73 -18.12 0.99
N LYS A 50 -20.68 -17.33 1.26
CA LYS A 50 -20.37 -16.86 2.62
C LYS A 50 -21.45 -15.94 3.19
N LYS A 51 -22.12 -15.15 2.35
CA LYS A 51 -23.14 -14.17 2.78
C LYS A 51 -24.57 -14.67 2.62
N GLY A 52 -24.80 -15.84 2.01
CA GLY A 52 -26.14 -16.35 1.72
C GLY A 52 -26.95 -15.47 0.75
N MET A 53 -26.30 -14.69 -0.12
CA MET A 53 -26.96 -13.77 -1.05
C MET A 53 -26.50 -14.02 -2.48
N LYS A 54 -27.38 -13.82 -3.47
CA LYS A 54 -27.05 -13.90 -4.91
C LYS A 54 -27.04 -12.50 -5.55
N TYR A 55 -26.00 -12.21 -6.32
CA TYR A 55 -25.94 -10.99 -7.13
C TYR A 55 -26.73 -11.16 -8.43
N SER A 56 -27.34 -10.07 -8.91
CA SER A 56 -28.04 -10.04 -10.19
C SER A 56 -27.09 -10.25 -11.38
N ALA A 57 -27.61 -10.75 -12.50
CA ALA A 57 -26.84 -10.92 -13.74
C ALA A 57 -26.22 -9.59 -14.22
N HIS A 58 -26.93 -8.48 -14.03
CA HIS A 58 -26.43 -7.13 -14.35
C HIS A 58 -25.19 -6.76 -13.51
N SER A 59 -25.22 -7.00 -12.21
CA SER A 59 -24.09 -6.73 -11.31
C SER A 59 -22.88 -7.60 -11.65
N LYS A 60 -23.11 -8.89 -11.96
CA LYS A 60 -22.05 -9.81 -12.43
C LYS A 60 -21.41 -9.31 -13.72
N ARG A 61 -22.19 -8.77 -14.66
CA ARG A 61 -21.67 -8.15 -15.89
C ARG A 61 -20.83 -6.90 -15.61
N LEU A 62 -21.30 -6.00 -14.75
CA LEU A 62 -20.57 -4.77 -14.39
C LEU A 62 -19.25 -5.05 -13.67
N SER A 63 -19.15 -6.16 -12.94
CA SER A 63 -17.91 -6.54 -12.25
C SER A 63 -16.72 -6.80 -13.19
N GLY A 64 -16.99 -7.00 -14.48
CA GLY A 64 -16.00 -7.13 -15.54
C GLY A 64 -15.35 -5.80 -15.97
N ILE A 65 -15.74 -4.69 -15.35
CA ILE A 65 -15.31 -3.34 -15.74
C ILE A 65 -14.68 -2.66 -14.51
N ASN A 66 -13.59 -1.93 -14.73
CA ASN A 66 -13.05 -0.95 -13.78
C ASN A 66 -13.32 0.44 -14.34
N VAL A 67 -13.81 1.34 -13.47
CA VAL A 67 -14.02 2.74 -13.81
C VAL A 67 -13.17 3.57 -12.86
N TYR A 68 -12.36 4.46 -13.41
CA TYR A 68 -11.55 5.43 -12.67
C TYR A 68 -11.98 6.82 -13.08
N MET A 69 -11.95 7.74 -12.11
CA MET A 69 -12.27 9.15 -12.32
C MET A 69 -11.11 9.96 -11.76
N THR A 70 -10.60 10.90 -12.53
CA THR A 70 -9.47 11.75 -12.12
C THR A 70 -9.56 13.12 -12.76
N ASN A 71 -9.25 14.16 -11.98
CA ASN A 71 -9.07 15.52 -12.47
C ASN A 71 -7.61 15.79 -12.92
N THR A 72 -6.72 14.79 -12.80
CA THR A 72 -5.33 14.91 -13.22
C THR A 72 -5.24 14.95 -14.74
N PRO A 73 -4.52 15.90 -15.34
CA PRO A 73 -4.42 16.01 -16.80
C PRO A 73 -3.56 14.89 -17.41
N VAL A 74 -3.69 14.70 -18.74
CA VAL A 74 -3.14 13.54 -19.48
C VAL A 74 -1.60 13.56 -19.52
N ASP A 75 -1.02 14.74 -19.53
CA ASP A 75 0.40 15.04 -19.49
C ASP A 75 1.07 14.55 -18.19
N ILE A 76 0.39 14.67 -17.05
CA ILE A 76 0.91 14.18 -15.76
C ILE A 76 0.67 12.68 -15.59
N VAL A 77 -0.57 12.22 -15.82
CA VAL A 77 -0.92 10.79 -15.72
C VAL A 77 -1.58 10.32 -17.01
N PRO A 78 -0.82 9.59 -17.86
CA PRO A 78 -1.35 8.96 -19.05
C PRO A 78 -2.39 7.90 -18.72
N ARG A 79 -3.36 7.72 -19.62
CA ARG A 79 -4.49 6.77 -19.45
C ARG A 79 -4.08 5.36 -19.04
N GLY A 80 -2.94 4.87 -19.54
CA GLY A 80 -2.44 3.53 -19.27
C GLY A 80 -1.95 3.35 -17.84
N GLN A 81 -1.49 4.42 -17.20
CA GLN A 81 -0.89 4.38 -15.87
C GLN A 81 -1.88 4.65 -14.73
N VAL A 82 -3.09 5.16 -15.04
CA VAL A 82 -4.10 5.49 -14.03
C VAL A 82 -4.40 4.29 -13.11
N HIS A 83 -4.46 3.08 -13.67
CA HIS A 83 -4.67 1.87 -12.88
C HIS A 83 -3.52 1.60 -11.90
N ASP A 84 -2.28 1.71 -12.38
CA ASP A 84 -1.08 1.44 -11.58
C ASP A 84 -0.95 2.45 -10.43
N TRP A 85 -1.20 3.73 -10.71
CA TRP A 85 -1.26 4.78 -9.69
C TRP A 85 -2.37 4.53 -8.68
N TYR A 86 -3.59 4.21 -9.14
CA TYR A 86 -4.69 3.88 -8.24
C TYR A 86 -4.40 2.64 -7.37
N SER A 87 -3.60 1.69 -7.89
CA SER A 87 -3.18 0.52 -7.12
C SER A 87 -2.34 0.88 -5.89
N LEU A 88 -1.61 2.02 -5.92
CA LEU A 88 -0.85 2.52 -4.79
C LEU A 88 -1.73 2.90 -3.59
N ARG A 89 -3.03 3.13 -3.78
CA ARG A 89 -3.99 3.33 -2.69
C ARG A 89 -3.89 2.22 -1.64
N TRP A 90 -3.53 1.00 -2.03
CA TRP A 90 -3.33 -0.12 -1.09
C TRP A 90 -2.25 0.15 -0.02
N GLN A 91 -1.30 1.09 -0.24
CA GLN A 91 -0.30 1.45 0.78
C GLN A 91 -0.96 1.95 2.07
N ILE A 92 -2.06 2.70 1.98
CA ILE A 92 -2.76 3.18 3.19
C ILE A 92 -3.35 2.02 3.99
N GLU A 93 -3.81 0.96 3.30
CA GLU A 93 -4.32 -0.25 3.96
C GLU A 93 -3.18 -1.01 4.66
N ILE A 94 -2.00 -1.07 4.05
CA ILE A 94 -0.81 -1.65 4.69
C ILE A 94 -0.42 -0.85 5.93
N LEU A 95 -0.44 0.47 5.86
CA LEU A 95 -0.15 1.35 6.98
C LEU A 95 -1.15 1.12 8.14
N PHE A 96 -2.46 1.17 7.87
CA PHE A 96 -3.47 0.91 8.90
C PHE A 96 -3.44 -0.52 9.42
N LYS A 97 -3.12 -1.50 8.57
CA LYS A 97 -2.92 -2.89 9.00
C LYS A 97 -1.75 -2.98 9.97
N THR A 98 -0.64 -2.29 9.68
CA THR A 98 0.54 -2.24 10.55
C THR A 98 0.18 -1.62 11.90
N TRP A 99 -0.54 -0.49 11.91
CA TRP A 99 -0.99 0.18 13.13
C TRP A 99 -1.88 -0.71 13.99
N LYS A 100 -2.84 -1.38 13.36
CA LYS A 100 -3.74 -2.31 14.06
C LYS A 100 -3.00 -3.54 14.59
N SER A 101 -2.18 -4.19 13.77
CA SER A 101 -1.50 -5.44 14.13
C SER A 101 -0.41 -5.25 15.16
N PHE A 102 0.40 -4.18 15.08
CA PHE A 102 1.57 -4.03 15.94
C PHE A 102 1.36 -3.05 17.09
N PHE A 103 0.55 -2.01 16.90
CA PHE A 103 0.34 -1.00 17.94
C PHE A 103 -1.02 -1.11 18.62
N HIS A 104 -1.88 -2.04 18.15
CA HIS A 104 -3.17 -2.34 18.76
C HIS A 104 -4.07 -1.11 18.91
N ILE A 105 -3.96 -0.12 18.01
CA ILE A 105 -4.70 1.16 18.08
C ILE A 105 -6.24 1.00 18.08
N HIS A 106 -6.73 -0.15 17.64
CA HIS A 106 -8.16 -0.47 17.59
C HIS A 106 -8.67 -1.14 18.87
N HIS A 107 -7.79 -1.52 19.79
CA HIS A 107 -8.17 -2.11 21.06
C HIS A 107 -8.37 -1.02 22.11
N CYS A 108 -9.62 -0.63 22.31
CA CYS A 108 -10.01 0.30 23.36
C CYS A 108 -10.56 -0.49 24.57
N LYS A 109 -9.94 -0.32 25.73
CA LYS A 109 -10.50 -0.81 27.00
C LYS A 109 -11.54 0.20 27.51
N LYS A 110 -12.54 -0.28 28.25
CA LYS A 110 -13.50 0.60 28.93
C LYS A 110 -12.81 1.25 30.13
N ILE A 111 -12.33 2.48 29.96
CA ILE A 111 -11.60 3.27 30.97
C ILE A 111 -12.09 4.73 30.93
N LYS A 112 -11.68 5.52 31.93
CA LYS A 112 -11.94 6.97 31.96
C LYS A 112 -11.39 7.65 30.70
N ARG A 113 -12.06 8.69 30.23
CA ARG A 113 -11.76 9.40 28.98
C ARG A 113 -10.31 9.92 28.95
N GLU A 114 -9.86 10.52 30.05
CA GLU A 114 -8.53 11.13 30.16
C GLU A 114 -7.43 10.07 30.02
N ARG A 115 -7.66 8.87 30.60
CA ARG A 115 -6.74 7.74 30.49
C ARG A 115 -6.72 7.17 29.06
N LEU A 116 -7.88 7.14 28.39
CA LEU A 116 -7.98 6.72 27.00
C LEU A 116 -7.23 7.68 26.07
N GLU A 117 -7.42 8.98 26.25
CA GLU A 117 -6.75 10.02 25.46
C GLU A 117 -5.23 9.93 25.65
N CYS A 118 -4.75 9.84 26.90
CA CYS A 118 -3.32 9.68 27.19
C CYS A 118 -2.72 8.41 26.54
N GLN A 119 -3.42 7.27 26.63
CA GLN A 119 -2.97 6.03 25.98
C GLN A 119 -2.95 6.17 24.45
N LEU A 120 -3.96 6.81 23.86
CA LEU A 120 -4.03 7.03 22.42
C LEU A 120 -2.88 7.92 21.94
N TYR A 121 -2.62 9.04 22.62
CA TYR A 121 -1.48 9.91 22.29
C TYR A 121 -0.15 9.18 22.39
N GLY A 122 0.07 8.40 23.46
CA GLY A 122 1.28 7.58 23.60
C GLY A 122 1.46 6.58 22.44
N GLN A 123 0.37 5.93 22.03
CA GLN A 123 0.38 5.03 20.86
C GLN A 123 0.70 5.78 19.55
N LEU A 124 0.09 6.94 19.33
CA LEU A 124 0.32 7.76 18.15
C LEU A 124 1.77 8.27 18.07
N ILE A 125 2.34 8.71 19.19
CA ILE A 125 3.75 9.12 19.28
C ILE A 125 4.66 7.93 18.96
N THR A 126 4.38 6.75 19.53
CA THR A 126 5.17 5.54 19.25
C THR A 126 5.10 5.16 17.76
N ILE A 127 3.92 5.22 17.16
CA ILE A 127 3.71 4.97 15.72
C ILE A 127 4.51 5.98 14.89
N LEU A 128 4.46 7.26 15.24
CA LEU A 128 5.17 8.33 14.55
C LEU A 128 6.68 8.10 14.57
N LEU A 129 7.24 7.79 15.74
CA LEU A 129 8.68 7.54 15.89
C LEU A 129 9.14 6.29 15.12
N CYS A 130 8.38 5.20 15.21
CA CYS A 130 8.67 3.97 14.45
C CYS A 130 8.58 4.20 12.93
N SER A 131 7.56 4.92 12.49
CA SER A 131 7.35 5.23 11.06
C SER A 131 8.44 6.14 10.53
N SER A 132 8.80 7.19 11.28
CA SER A 132 9.87 8.12 10.91
C SER A 132 11.22 7.41 10.79
N THR A 133 11.55 6.56 11.78
CA THR A 133 12.76 5.72 11.73
C THR A 133 12.74 4.79 10.53
N MET A 134 11.60 4.18 10.21
CA MET A 134 11.45 3.30 9.06
C MET A 134 11.71 4.03 7.74
N PHE A 135 11.14 5.24 7.56
CA PHE A 135 11.33 6.03 6.35
C PHE A 135 12.80 6.43 6.16
N GLN A 136 13.46 6.88 7.24
CA GLN A 136 14.89 7.22 7.21
C GLN A 136 15.76 5.99 6.86
N MET A 137 15.51 4.86 7.51
CA MET A 137 16.24 3.61 7.23
C MET A 137 16.01 3.11 5.79
N ARG A 138 14.78 3.24 5.27
CA ARG A 138 14.45 2.93 3.87
C ARG A 138 15.25 3.81 2.92
N GLN A 139 15.29 5.12 3.17
CA GLN A 139 16.05 6.05 2.34
C GLN A 139 17.55 5.68 2.31
N PHE A 140 18.16 5.46 3.48
CA PHE A 140 19.57 5.05 3.55
C PHE A 140 19.86 3.74 2.83
N LEU A 141 18.97 2.74 2.94
CA LEU A 141 19.12 1.47 2.25
C LEU A 141 18.93 1.60 0.73
N LEU A 142 18.04 2.47 0.28
CA LEU A 142 17.85 2.77 -1.12
C LEU A 142 19.09 3.46 -1.70
N GLU A 143 19.62 4.50 -1.03
CA GLU A 143 20.79 5.23 -1.50
C GLU A 143 22.04 4.34 -1.52
N LYS A 144 22.35 3.67 -0.40
CA LYS A 144 23.62 2.92 -0.23
C LYS A 144 23.62 1.55 -0.88
N LYS A 145 22.46 0.89 -0.99
CA LYS A 145 22.36 -0.52 -1.45
C LYS A 145 21.37 -0.74 -2.58
N LYS A 146 20.62 0.30 -2.98
CA LYS A 146 19.54 0.19 -3.99
C LYS A 146 18.55 -0.90 -3.58
N GLN A 147 18.17 -0.94 -2.29
CA GLN A 147 17.30 -1.99 -1.74
C GLN A 147 15.95 -1.42 -1.31
N GLU A 148 14.85 -2.03 -1.78
CA GLU A 148 13.51 -1.72 -1.28
C GLU A 148 13.27 -2.39 0.09
N LEU A 149 12.89 -1.57 1.07
CA LEU A 149 12.55 -2.01 2.43
C LEU A 149 11.05 -2.23 2.58
N SER A 150 10.65 -3.39 3.10
CA SER A 150 9.25 -3.70 3.40
C SER A 150 8.78 -2.94 4.65
N GLU A 151 7.82 -2.02 4.48
CA GLU A 151 7.16 -1.27 5.57
C GLU A 151 6.76 -2.17 6.74
N TYR A 152 5.98 -3.22 6.46
CA TYR A 152 5.44 -4.10 7.48
C TYR A 152 6.55 -4.82 8.27
N LYS A 153 7.60 -5.32 7.59
CA LYS A 153 8.71 -6.01 8.29
C LYS A 153 9.58 -5.02 9.06
N ALA A 154 9.84 -3.86 8.47
CA ALA A 154 10.68 -2.85 9.07
C ALA A 154 10.06 -2.28 10.34
N ILE A 155 8.78 -1.90 10.31
CA ILE A 155 8.09 -1.38 11.48
C ILE A 155 8.04 -2.42 12.61
N TYR A 156 7.83 -3.69 12.28
CA TYR A 156 7.93 -4.78 13.27
C TYR A 156 9.29 -4.81 13.97
N MET A 157 10.39 -4.87 13.19
CA MET A 157 11.74 -4.90 13.75
C MET A 157 12.11 -3.62 14.52
N ILE A 158 11.67 -2.45 14.04
CA ILE A 158 11.93 -1.16 14.70
C ILE A 158 11.17 -1.07 16.02
N LYS A 159 9.92 -1.53 16.06
CA LYS A 159 9.11 -1.57 17.28
C LYS A 159 9.80 -2.44 18.36
N ASP A 160 10.35 -3.58 17.99
CA ASP A 160 11.08 -4.45 18.93
C ASP A 160 12.36 -3.78 19.47
N TYR A 161 12.97 -2.89 18.68
CA TYR A 161 14.13 -2.09 19.08
C TYR A 161 13.76 -0.83 19.88
N PHE A 162 12.48 -0.49 19.98
CA PHE A 162 12.02 0.77 20.56
C PHE A 162 12.46 0.96 22.04
N PRO A 163 12.39 -0.06 22.92
CA PRO A 163 12.88 0.08 24.30
C PRO A 163 14.39 0.40 24.36
N LEU A 164 15.18 -0.23 23.48
CA LEU A 164 16.63 -0.01 23.40
C LEU A 164 16.95 1.40 22.91
N LEU A 165 16.22 1.90 21.92
CA LEU A 165 16.36 3.27 21.43
C LEU A 165 16.03 4.28 22.53
N PHE A 166 14.95 4.04 23.30
CA PHE A 166 14.56 4.92 24.40
C PHE A 166 15.62 4.97 25.50
N GLN A 167 16.19 3.82 25.87
CA GLN A 167 17.28 3.76 26.86
C GLN A 167 18.53 4.49 26.36
N ALA A 168 18.92 4.30 25.09
CA ALA A 168 20.12 4.94 24.56
C ALA A 168 20.00 6.46 24.44
N ILE A 169 18.81 7.00 24.19
CA ILE A 169 18.57 8.46 24.20
C ILE A 169 18.95 9.05 25.57
N ALA A 170 18.67 8.34 26.67
CA ALA A 170 19.01 8.80 28.01
C ALA A 170 20.51 8.69 28.34
N VAL A 171 21.23 7.75 27.72
CA VAL A 171 22.67 7.54 27.95
C VAL A 171 23.51 8.54 27.18
N GLY A 172 23.23 8.75 25.89
CA GLY A 172 23.98 9.68 25.06
C GLY A 172 23.97 9.33 23.57
N THR A 173 24.53 10.24 22.77
CA THR A 173 24.51 10.17 21.30
C THR A 173 25.30 8.98 20.74
N GLU A 174 26.42 8.61 21.35
CA GLU A 174 27.24 7.48 20.90
C GLU A 174 26.51 6.14 21.00
N GLU A 175 25.85 5.89 22.13
CA GLU A 175 25.12 4.64 22.33
C GLU A 175 23.91 4.56 21.40
N LEU A 176 23.23 5.68 21.19
CA LEU A 176 22.14 5.79 20.23
C LEU A 176 22.61 5.42 18.81
N LEU A 177 23.76 5.95 18.38
CA LEU A 177 24.34 5.62 17.08
C LEU A 177 24.67 4.14 16.93
N LYS A 178 25.23 3.50 17.97
CA LYS A 178 25.51 2.05 17.96
C LYS A 178 24.23 1.24 17.76
N ILE A 179 23.16 1.57 18.48
CA ILE A 179 21.87 0.87 18.37
C ILE A 179 21.23 1.09 16.99
N LEU A 180 21.25 2.32 16.49
CA LEU A 180 20.76 2.64 15.15
C LEU A 180 21.55 1.90 14.07
N TYR A 181 22.87 1.78 14.22
CA TYR A 181 23.70 1.02 13.30
C TYR A 181 23.37 -0.48 13.32
N ARG A 182 23.17 -1.06 14.52
CA ARG A 182 22.74 -2.45 14.67
C ARG A 182 21.37 -2.68 14.01
N LEU A 183 20.42 -1.78 14.24
CA LEU A 183 19.10 -1.79 13.61
C LEU A 183 19.22 -1.72 12.08
N TYR A 184 20.07 -0.85 11.55
CA TYR A 184 20.33 -0.75 10.12
C TYR A 184 20.83 -2.08 9.53
N GLN A 185 21.79 -2.76 10.18
CA GLN A 185 22.27 -4.06 9.71
C GLN A 185 21.18 -5.15 9.76
N LEU A 186 20.34 -5.14 10.79
CA LEU A 186 19.19 -6.04 10.88
C LEU A 186 18.19 -5.81 9.74
N LEU A 187 17.80 -4.55 9.52
CA LEU A 187 16.88 -4.16 8.45
C LEU A 187 17.44 -4.48 7.06
N LYS A 188 18.74 -4.26 6.86
CA LYS A 188 19.44 -4.63 5.63
C LYS A 188 19.30 -6.13 5.34
N LYS A 189 19.54 -6.99 6.34
CA LYS A 189 19.52 -8.45 6.18
C LYS A 189 18.10 -8.99 6.00
N ASN A 190 17.15 -8.54 6.84
CA ASN A 190 15.85 -9.19 6.99
C ASN A 190 14.67 -8.37 6.44
N GLY A 191 14.85 -7.06 6.27
CA GLY A 191 13.78 -6.12 5.93
C GLY A 191 13.47 -6.00 4.44
N ARG A 192 14.22 -6.67 3.56
CA ARG A 192 14.03 -6.56 2.11
C ARG A 192 12.60 -6.91 1.70
N LYS A 193 12.04 -6.10 0.79
CA LYS A 193 10.72 -6.36 0.18
C LYS A 193 10.77 -7.64 -0.64
N CYS A 194 9.78 -8.51 -0.41
CA CYS A 194 9.60 -9.70 -1.24
C CYS A 194 8.92 -9.29 -2.54
N HIS A 195 9.49 -9.70 -3.66
CA HIS A 195 8.92 -9.48 -4.99
C HIS A 195 8.11 -10.71 -5.40
N ARG A 196 6.84 -10.52 -5.78
CA ARG A 196 5.97 -11.61 -6.23
C ARG A 196 5.99 -11.66 -7.76
N TYR A 197 5.95 -12.86 -8.32
CA TYR A 197 5.94 -13.06 -9.78
C TYR A 197 4.81 -12.26 -10.44
N LYS A 198 5.13 -11.51 -11.51
CA LYS A 198 4.21 -10.65 -12.28
C LYS A 198 3.49 -9.56 -11.44
N LYS A 199 4.03 -9.16 -10.29
CA LYS A 199 3.45 -8.10 -9.45
C LYS A 199 4.46 -6.98 -9.24
N MET A 200 4.08 -5.79 -9.70
CA MET A 200 4.82 -4.56 -9.46
C MET A 200 4.77 -4.17 -7.98
N THR A 201 5.89 -3.71 -7.45
CA THR A 201 6.01 -3.03 -6.16
C THR A 201 5.73 -1.53 -6.31
N VAL A 202 5.74 -0.82 -5.20
CA VAL A 202 5.62 0.64 -5.19
C VAL A 202 6.76 1.28 -5.97
N PHE A 203 7.97 0.75 -5.83
CA PHE A 203 9.15 1.29 -6.53
C PHE A 203 9.06 1.03 -8.03
N ASP A 204 8.51 -0.10 -8.47
CA ASP A 204 8.28 -0.37 -9.89
C ASP A 204 7.25 0.61 -10.49
N ILE A 205 6.17 0.90 -9.78
CA ILE A 205 5.12 1.84 -10.23
C ILE A 205 5.66 3.28 -10.29
N LEU A 206 6.48 3.67 -9.31
CA LEU A 206 7.07 5.01 -9.23
C LEU A 206 8.34 5.17 -10.07
N GLY A 207 8.81 4.14 -10.77
CA GLY A 207 10.03 4.20 -11.58
C GLY A 207 11.33 4.37 -10.78
N ILE A 208 11.34 4.00 -9.50
CA ILE A 208 12.52 4.14 -8.63
C ILE A 208 13.51 3.02 -8.96
N VAL A 209 14.78 3.34 -9.19
CA VAL A 209 15.82 2.35 -9.51
C VAL A 209 16.25 1.58 -8.26
N TYR A 210 16.07 0.25 -8.26
CA TYR A 210 16.49 -0.63 -7.17
C TYR A 210 16.89 -2.04 -7.67
N LYS A 211 17.63 -2.79 -6.84
CA LYS A 211 18.01 -4.19 -7.09
C LYS A 211 16.80 -5.10 -6.90
N THR A 212 16.30 -5.67 -7.98
CA THR A 212 15.28 -6.72 -7.96
C THR A 212 15.93 -8.07 -7.62
N THR A 213 15.21 -8.91 -6.86
CA THR A 213 15.67 -10.27 -6.48
C THR A 213 15.07 -11.36 -7.36
N VAL A 214 14.41 -10.99 -8.46
CA VAL A 214 13.78 -11.96 -9.34
C VAL A 214 14.90 -12.78 -9.97
N LYS A 215 15.12 -14.01 -9.45
CA LYS A 215 15.85 -15.02 -10.20
C LYS A 215 15.08 -15.18 -11.50
N HIS A 216 15.60 -14.62 -12.59
CA HIS A 216 15.27 -15.15 -13.90
C HIS A 216 15.69 -16.61 -13.85
N ARG A 217 14.75 -17.53 -13.64
CA ARG A 217 14.95 -18.89 -14.10
C ARG A 217 15.10 -18.73 -15.61
N GLN A 218 16.34 -18.77 -16.09
CA GLN A 218 16.60 -19.09 -17.48
C GLN A 218 15.82 -20.38 -17.73
N ALA A 219 14.80 -20.29 -18.58
CA ALA A 219 14.15 -21.49 -19.08
C ALA A 219 15.24 -22.23 -19.85
N ALA A 220 15.65 -23.38 -19.32
CA ALA A 220 16.28 -24.43 -20.11
C ALA A 220 15.18 -25.11 -20.94
#